data_AF-A0A0B1SA11-F1
#
_entry.id   AF-A0A0B1SA11-F1
#
_cell.length_a   1.000
_cell.length_b   1.000
_cell.length_c   1.000
_cell.angle_alpha   90.00
_cell.angle_beta   90.00
_cell.angle_gamma   90.00
#
_symmetry.space_group_name_H-M   'P 1'
#
loop_
_entity.id
_entity.type
_entity.pdbx_description
1 polymer ?
#
loop_
_entity_poly.entity_id
_entity_poly.type
_entity_poly.pdbx_seq_one_letter_code
_entity_poly.pdbx_strand_id
1 'polypeptide(L)'
;MPLEDIVSLYAALVGLAIKCYPERPEFANTSFESLKCILEEKKKTSIEPFDAVGRELMKLLRLPVDEYNNALKVAELTEFVPVMECLNYHGRCVASSYIIQVDF
;
A
#
# COMPACT_ATOMS: atom_id res chain seq x y z
N MET A 1 -8.59 -18.17 -4.08
CA MET A 1 -8.83 -16.74 -4.37
C MET A 1 -7.65 -16.23 -5.18
N PRO A 2 -7.88 -15.54 -6.31
CA PRO A 2 -6.85 -14.81 -7.04
C PRO A 2 -6.10 -13.82 -6.14
N LEU A 3 -4.85 -13.50 -6.47
CA LEU A 3 -4.01 -12.68 -5.60
C LEU A 3 -4.46 -11.22 -5.60
N GLU A 4 -4.92 -10.73 -6.75
CA GLU A 4 -5.51 -9.41 -6.95
C GLU A 4 -6.74 -9.16 -6.05
N ASP A 5 -7.57 -10.18 -5.83
CA ASP A 5 -8.74 -10.08 -4.95
C ASP A 5 -8.32 -10.00 -3.48
N ILE A 6 -7.25 -10.71 -3.10
CA ILE A 6 -6.66 -10.62 -1.77
C ILE A 6 -6.13 -9.21 -1.54
N VAL A 7 -5.34 -8.66 -2.48
CA VAL A 7 -4.83 -7.29 -2.39
C VAL A 7 -5.97 -6.28 -2.32
N SER A 8 -7.03 -6.47 -3.10
CA SER A 8 -8.23 -5.62 -3.08
C SER A 8 -8.92 -5.64 -1.71
N LEU A 9 -9.02 -6.82 -1.08
CA LEU A 9 -9.57 -6.96 0.26
C LEU A 9 -8.71 -6.21 1.30
N TYR A 10 -7.37 -6.35 1.22
CA TYR A 10 -6.45 -5.62 2.09
C TYR A 10 -6.50 -4.11 1.85
N ALA A 11 -6.72 -3.66 0.61
CA ALA A 11 -6.93 -2.24 0.31
C ALA A 11 -8.19 -1.71 1.01
N ALA A 12 -9.29 -2.47 0.97
CA ALA A 12 -10.51 -2.12 1.70
C ALA A 12 -10.30 -2.09 3.22
N LEU A 13 -9.52 -3.03 3.76
CA LEU A 13 -9.16 -3.10 5.19
C LEU A 13 -8.31 -1.89 5.64
N VAL A 14 -7.29 -1.54 4.84
CA VAL A 14 -6.47 -0.34 5.08
C VAL A 14 -7.33 0.91 4.98
N GLY A 15 -8.18 1.01 3.95
CA GLY A 15 -9.11 2.13 3.80
C GLY A 15 -10.07 2.26 4.98
N LEU A 16 -10.58 1.14 5.50
CA LEU A 16 -11.39 1.11 6.72
C LEU A 16 -10.59 1.58 7.94
N ALA A 17 -9.37 1.06 8.13
CA ALA A 17 -8.52 1.42 9.25
C ALA A 17 -8.22 2.93 9.27
N ILE A 18 -7.86 3.50 8.12
CA ILE A 18 -7.53 4.92 8.00
C ILE A 18 -8.77 5.81 8.21
N LYS A 19 -9.91 5.43 7.63
CA LYS A 19 -11.16 6.22 7.73
C LYS A 19 -11.82 6.14 9.10
N CYS A 20 -11.89 4.95 9.67
CA CYS A 20 -12.59 4.72 10.94
C CYS A 20 -11.69 4.93 12.16
N TYR A 21 -10.37 4.77 12.01
CA TYR A 21 -9.40 4.87 13.10
C TYR A 21 -8.17 5.73 12.71
N PRO A 22 -8.36 7.00 12.30
CA PRO A 22 -7.27 7.85 11.81
C PRO A 22 -6.17 8.14 12.84
N GLU A 23 -6.50 8.05 14.13
CA GLU A 23 -5.57 8.27 15.25
C GLU A 23 -4.78 6.99 15.62
N ARG A 24 -5.01 5.87 14.93
CA ARG A 24 -4.39 4.56 15.23
C ARG A 24 -3.76 3.94 13.98
N PRO A 25 -2.56 4.40 13.59
CA PRO A 25 -1.86 3.88 12.40
C PRO A 25 -1.49 2.40 12.54
N GLU A 26 -1.44 1.88 13.77
CA GLU A 26 -1.19 0.47 14.08
C GLU A 26 -2.11 -0.48 13.30
N PHE A 27 -3.40 -0.17 13.16
CA PHE A 27 -4.35 -1.03 12.45
C PHE A 27 -4.09 -1.11 10.95
N ALA A 28 -3.68 0.02 10.35
CA ALA A 28 -3.26 0.04 8.96
C ALA A 28 -1.96 -0.76 8.80
N ASN A 29 -0.97 -0.53 9.68
CA ASN A 29 0.31 -1.24 9.64
C ASN A 29 0.15 -2.76 9.76
N THR A 30 -0.68 -3.28 10.66
CA THR A 30 -0.95 -4.73 10.75
C THR A 30 -1.54 -5.29 9.45
N SER A 31 -2.38 -4.50 8.76
CA SER A 31 -2.96 -4.88 7.47
C SER A 31 -1.90 -4.90 6.37
N PHE A 32 -1.00 -3.92 6.32
CA PHE A 32 0.16 -3.90 5.41
C PHE A 32 1.11 -5.06 5.67
N GLU A 33 1.46 -5.33 6.93
CA GLU A 33 2.34 -6.43 7.34
C GLU A 33 1.78 -7.78 6.90
N SER A 34 0.50 -8.02 7.18
CA SER A 34 -0.19 -9.25 6.78
C SER A 34 -0.18 -9.43 5.26
N LEU A 35 -0.40 -8.36 4.51
CA LEU A 35 -0.33 -8.40 3.05
C LEU A 35 1.09 -8.72 2.55
N LYS A 36 2.12 -8.10 3.14
CA LYS A 36 3.52 -8.37 2.82
C LYS A 36 3.85 -9.85 3.00
N CYS A 37 3.52 -10.43 4.15
CA CYS A 37 3.72 -11.85 4.42
C CYS A 37 3.07 -12.74 3.34
N ILE A 38 1.83 -12.42 2.93
CA ILE A 38 1.14 -13.15 1.86
C ILE A 38 1.85 -13.01 0.52
N LEU A 39 2.32 -11.81 0.16
CA LEU A 39 3.05 -11.58 -1.09
C LEU A 39 4.40 -12.33 -1.12
N GLU A 40 5.10 -12.36 0.01
CA GLU A 40 6.36 -13.09 0.18
C GLU A 40 6.16 -14.61 0.10
N GLU A 41 5.14 -15.15 0.77
CA GLU A 41 4.77 -16.57 0.69
C GLU A 41 4.47 -17.00 -0.76
N LYS A 42 3.88 -16.10 -1.54
CA LYS A 42 3.58 -16.31 -2.97
C LYS A 42 4.77 -15.99 -3.90
N LYS A 43 5.94 -15.64 -3.35
CA LYS A 43 7.17 -15.27 -4.08
C LYS A 43 6.96 -14.12 -5.07
N LYS A 44 6.09 -13.17 -4.74
CA LYS A 44 5.78 -11.99 -5.56
C LYS A 44 6.56 -10.77 -5.03
N THR A 45 7.84 -10.71 -5.38
CA THR A 45 8.78 -9.65 -4.92
C THR A 45 9.15 -8.62 -6.00
N SER A 46 8.66 -8.80 -7.23
CA SER A 46 8.88 -7.85 -8.33
C SER A 46 7.58 -7.71 -9.13
N ILE A 47 6.61 -7.01 -8.53
CA ILE A 47 5.28 -6.82 -9.11
C ILE A 47 5.33 -5.65 -10.10
N GLU A 48 4.85 -5.87 -11.32
CA GLU A 48 4.71 -4.80 -12.30
C GLU A 48 3.50 -3.92 -11.96
N PRO A 49 3.61 -2.58 -12.03
CA PRO A 49 2.57 -1.67 -11.56
C PRO A 49 1.26 -1.73 -12.37
N PHE A 50 1.31 -2.22 -13.62
CA PHE A 50 0.14 -2.27 -14.50
C PHE A 50 -0.47 -3.67 -14.63
N ASP A 51 0.12 -4.69 -14.01
CA ASP A 51 -0.45 -6.03 -13.94
C ASP A 51 -1.64 -6.06 -12.97
N ALA A 52 -2.47 -7.11 -13.00
CA ALA A 52 -3.69 -7.22 -12.18
C ALA A 52 -3.40 -6.98 -10.68
N VAL A 53 -2.37 -7.63 -10.14
CA VAL A 53 -1.93 -7.47 -8.75
C VAL A 53 -1.34 -6.09 -8.50
N GLY A 54 -0.53 -5.58 -9.43
CA GLY A 54 0.14 -4.28 -9.28
C GLY A 54 -0.82 -3.10 -9.29
N ARG A 55 -1.90 -3.17 -10.08
CA ARG A 55 -2.93 -2.13 -10.09
C ARG A 55 -3.65 -2.03 -8.75
N GLU A 56 -3.99 -3.16 -8.15
CA GLU A 56 -4.62 -3.18 -6.82
C GLU A 56 -3.63 -2.75 -5.74
N LEU A 57 -2.37 -3.17 -5.83
CA LEU A 57 -1.32 -2.74 -4.90
C LEU A 57 -1.07 -1.23 -4.99
N MET A 58 -1.10 -0.66 -6.20
CA MET A 58 -1.01 0.78 -6.42
C MET A 58 -2.19 1.54 -5.81
N LYS A 59 -3.43 1.05 -5.98
CA LYS A 59 -4.59 1.65 -5.32
C LYS A 59 -4.43 1.64 -3.79
N LEU A 60 -3.98 0.52 -3.25
CA LEU A 60 -3.71 0.38 -1.82
C LEU A 60 -2.69 1.40 -1.32
N LEU A 61 -1.58 1.59 -2.02
CA LEU A 61 -0.54 2.56 -1.66
C LEU A 61 -1.02 4.02 -1.78
N ARG A 62 -2.00 4.31 -2.65
CA ARG A 62 -2.57 5.65 -2.78
C ARG A 62 -3.55 6.01 -1.67
N LEU A 63 -4.26 5.04 -1.10
CA LEU A 63 -5.23 5.28 -0.02
C LEU A 63 -4.69 6.13 1.15
N PRO A 64 -3.55 5.78 1.81
CA PRO A 64 -3.05 6.60 2.90
C PRO A 64 -2.59 7.98 2.45
N VAL A 65 -2.10 8.12 1.23
CA VAL A 65 -1.68 9.41 0.67
C VAL A 65 -2.89 10.32 0.48
N ASP A 66 -3.94 9.80 -0.15
CA ASP A 66 -5.16 10.53 -0.47
C ASP A 66 -5.96 10.91 0.79
N GLU A 67 -6.02 10.01 1.77
CA GLU A 67 -6.85 10.20 2.98
C GLU A 67 -6.15 11.03 4.06
N TYR A 68 -4.83 10.88 4.26
CA TYR A 68 -4.12 11.70 5.25
C TYR A 68 -3.82 13.11 4.76
N ASN A 69 -3.68 13.30 3.44
CA ASN A 69 -3.32 14.57 2.82
C ASN A 69 -2.09 15.25 3.47
N ASN A 70 -1.20 14.43 4.03
CA ASN A 70 -0.02 14.83 4.78
C ASN A 70 1.00 13.69 4.74
N ALA A 71 2.10 13.86 4.01
CA ALA A 71 3.11 12.82 3.89
C ALA A 71 3.81 12.46 5.21
N LEU A 72 3.82 13.34 6.21
CA LEU A 72 4.36 13.00 7.53
C LEU A 72 3.54 11.90 8.19
N LYS A 73 2.21 11.93 8.06
CA LYS A 73 1.33 10.86 8.57
C LYS A 73 1.49 9.56 7.78
N VAL A 74 1.76 9.65 6.48
CA VAL A 74 2.08 8.45 5.68
C VAL A 74 3.42 7.86 6.13
N ALA A 75 4.40 8.69 6.48
CA ALA A 75 5.70 8.24 6.98
C ALA A 75 5.63 7.57 8.36
N GLU A 76 4.58 7.81 9.15
CA GLU A 76 4.31 7.08 10.40
C GLU A 76 3.92 5.61 10.16
N LEU A 77 3.48 5.26 8.95
CA LEU A 77 3.19 3.87 8.56
C LEU A 77 4.50 3.11 8.31
N THR A 78 5.00 2.43 9.32
CA THR A 78 6.26 1.66 9.25
C THR A 78 6.25 0.57 8.19
N GLU A 79 5.08 -0.02 7.90
CA GLU A 79 4.93 -1.12 6.95
C GLU A 79 4.59 -0.66 5.52
N PHE A 80 4.41 0.64 5.30
CA PHE A 80 4.13 1.19 3.98
C PHE A 80 5.31 1.00 3.02
N VAL A 81 6.51 1.37 3.46
CA VAL A 81 7.74 1.25 2.63
C VAL A 81 8.05 -0.21 2.28
N PRO A 82 8.03 -1.17 3.24
CA PRO A 82 8.19 -2.59 2.92
C PRO A 82 7.21 -3.13 1.88
N VAL A 83 5.95 -2.70 1.89
CA VAL A 83 4.96 -3.11 0.88
C VAL A 83 5.24 -2.46 -0.48
N MET A 84 5.70 -1.21 -0.49
CA MET A 84 6.16 -0.55 -1.71
C MET A 84 7.38 -1.27 -2.33
N GLU A 85 8.24 -1.89 -1.52
CA GLU A 85 9.39 -2.67 -2.01
C GLU A 85 9.00 -3.94 -2.78
N CYS A 86 7.77 -4.45 -2.61
CA CYS A 86 7.25 -5.56 -3.42
C CYS A 86 7.02 -5.19 -4.90
N LEU A 87 6.95 -3.90 -5.22
CA LEU A 87 6.89 -3.41 -6.60
C LEU A 87 8.27 -3.45 -7.26
N ASN A 88 8.29 -3.63 -8.58
CA ASN A 88 9.52 -3.46 -9.36
C ASN A 88 10.01 -2.00 -9.34
N TYR A 89 11.21 -1.74 -9.87
CA TYR A 89 11.79 -0.38 -9.89
C TYR A 89 10.84 0.66 -10.50
N HIS A 90 10.18 0.31 -11.61
CA HIS A 90 9.23 1.20 -12.28
C HIS A 90 8.02 1.52 -11.39
N GLY A 91 7.45 0.52 -10.73
CA GLY A 91 6.35 0.68 -9.79
C GLY A 91 6.75 1.53 -8.58
N ARG A 92 7.95 1.35 -8.04
CA ARG A 92 8.45 2.22 -6.96
C ARG A 92 8.56 3.67 -7.41
N CYS A 93 9.13 3.94 -8.59
CA CYS A 93 9.18 5.29 -9.13
C CYS A 93 7.79 5.92 -9.28
N VAL A 94 6.81 5.18 -9.80
CA VAL A 94 5.43 5.67 -9.96
C VAL A 94 4.79 5.94 -8.60
N ALA A 95 4.91 5.02 -7.64
CA ALA A 95 4.36 5.20 -6.29
C ALA A 95 5.00 6.40 -5.57
N SER A 96 6.34 6.50 -5.58
CA SER A 96 7.06 7.62 -4.96
C SER A 96 6.75 8.96 -5.64
N SER A 97 6.61 8.99 -6.97
CA SER A 97 6.22 10.21 -7.68
C SER A 97 4.83 10.70 -7.27
N TYR A 98 3.90 9.78 -6.99
CA TYR A 98 2.55 10.13 -6.53
C TYR A 98 2.58 10.76 -5.14
N ILE A 99 3.37 10.21 -4.21
CA ILE A 99 3.51 10.77 -2.86
C ILE A 99 4.05 12.20 -2.92
N ILE A 100 5.11 12.42 -3.70
CA ILE A 100 5.75 13.75 -3.82
C ILE A 100 4.80 14.76 -4.46
N GLN A 101 3.98 14.36 -5.44
CA GLN A 101 3.04 15.26 -6.11
C GLN A 101 1.91 15.77 -5.20
N VAL A 102 1.64 15.10 -4.09
CA VAL A 102 0.54 15.49 -3.18
C VAL A 102 0.98 16.57 -2.19
N ASP A 103 2.28 16.71 -1.93
CA ASP A 103 2.82 17.74 -1.01
C ASP A 103 3.16 19.10 -1.69
N PHE A 104 3.10 19.20 -3.02
CA PHE A 104 3.43 20.42 -3.80
C PHE A 104 2.23 20.95 -4.59
#